data_AF-A0A7S2XZD7-F1
#
_entry.id   AF-A0A7S2XZD7-F1
#
_cell.length_a   1.000
_cell.length_b   1.000
_cell.length_c   1.000
_cell.angle_alpha   90.00
_cell.angle_beta   90.00
_cell.angle_gamma   90.00
#
_symmetry.space_group_name_H-M   'P 1'
#
loop_
_entity.id
_entity.type
_entity.pdbx_description
1 polymer ?
#
loop_
_entity_poly.entity_id
_entity_poly.type
_entity_poly.pdbx_seq_one_letter_code
_entity_poly.pdbx_strand_id
1 'polypeptide(L)'
;QTFLVDGPYLYYHYLQDGVQDKGWGCAYRSLQTIVSWFRESNYTTKPVPTFDQIQQTLVDIGDKPGSFLGSSQWIGSMEVGFYLDQELGVQWRNIMVDTGPDVAGKARELALHFQNQGTPVMMGGGSLALTILGVNWNAETGEVQFLILDPHYTGPEDLKHIQDKPSQMEGYKATACGWRSADTFSKHTFYSLCLPQRPSVY
;
A
#
# COMPACT_ATOMS: atom_id res chain seq x y z
N GLN A 1 -17.94 12.48 -4.42
CA GLN A 1 -16.66 13.18 -4.69
C GLN A 1 -15.56 12.15 -4.67
N THR A 2 -14.60 12.27 -5.59
CA THR A 2 -13.48 11.35 -5.74
C THR A 2 -12.19 12.08 -5.44
N PHE A 3 -11.33 11.51 -4.59
CA PHE A 3 -10.00 12.00 -4.29
C PHE A 3 -9.01 10.87 -4.58
N LEU A 4 -7.99 11.13 -5.38
CA LEU A 4 -7.05 10.13 -5.87
C LEU A 4 -5.62 10.55 -5.53
N VAL A 5 -4.70 9.58 -5.62
CA VAL A 5 -3.27 9.84 -5.76
C VAL A 5 -3.04 10.87 -6.87
N ASP A 6 -2.13 11.79 -6.59
CA ASP A 6 -1.69 12.84 -7.52
C ASP A 6 -0.22 12.58 -7.84
N GLY A 7 0.07 12.16 -9.07
CA GLY A 7 1.41 11.83 -9.54
C GLY A 7 1.56 10.39 -10.05
N PRO A 8 2.60 10.12 -10.85
CA PRO A 8 2.88 8.81 -11.41
C PRO A 8 3.35 7.82 -10.34
N TYR A 9 3.08 6.53 -10.56
CA TYR A 9 3.61 5.41 -9.79
C TYR A 9 3.65 4.16 -10.68
N LEU A 10 4.46 3.19 -10.29
CA LEU A 10 4.52 1.87 -10.91
C LEU A 10 3.78 0.85 -10.04
N TYR A 11 3.22 -0.17 -10.68
CA TYR A 11 2.52 -1.24 -9.98
C TYR A 11 3.47 -2.39 -9.68
N TYR A 12 3.80 -2.58 -8.40
CA TYR A 12 4.55 -3.73 -7.92
C TYR A 12 3.61 -4.77 -7.32
N HIS A 13 3.79 -6.04 -7.71
CA HIS A 13 2.98 -7.17 -7.26
C HIS A 13 3.79 -8.46 -7.17
N TYR A 14 3.14 -9.54 -6.72
CA TYR A 14 3.77 -10.84 -6.54
C TYR A 14 4.44 -11.38 -7.80
N LEU A 15 5.50 -12.15 -7.58
CA LEU A 15 6.27 -12.89 -8.57
C LEU A 15 7.04 -12.03 -9.57
N GLN A 16 7.18 -10.74 -9.29
CA GLN A 16 8.09 -9.84 -10.01
C GLN A 16 9.55 -10.00 -9.53
N ASP A 17 10.49 -9.52 -10.32
CA ASP A 17 11.94 -9.52 -10.02
C ASP A 17 12.54 -10.91 -9.72
N GLY A 18 11.87 -11.99 -10.15
CA GLY A 18 12.29 -13.36 -9.89
C GLY A 18 12.09 -13.83 -8.44
N VAL A 19 11.38 -13.07 -7.61
CA VAL A 19 11.17 -13.39 -6.18
C VAL A 19 9.91 -14.24 -6.00
N GLN A 20 10.01 -15.32 -5.22
CA GLN A 20 8.86 -16.14 -4.80
C GLN A 20 8.24 -15.57 -3.51
N ASP A 21 7.54 -14.45 -3.65
CA ASP A 21 7.01 -13.66 -2.53
C ASP A 21 5.52 -13.90 -2.22
N LYS A 22 4.89 -14.82 -2.94
CA LYS A 22 3.49 -15.18 -2.72
C LYS A 22 3.30 -15.69 -1.28
N GLY A 23 2.35 -15.07 -0.59
CA GLY A 23 1.97 -15.39 0.80
C GLY A 23 2.67 -14.57 1.87
N TRP A 24 3.67 -13.74 1.52
CA TRP A 24 4.41 -12.94 2.53
C TRP A 24 4.89 -11.56 2.05
N GLY A 25 4.98 -11.33 0.73
CA GLY A 25 5.56 -10.12 0.14
C GLY A 25 4.62 -8.92 0.02
N CYS A 26 3.35 -9.02 0.40
CA CYS A 26 2.32 -8.05 0.00
C CYS A 26 2.65 -6.62 0.45
N ALA A 27 3.14 -6.46 1.68
CA ALA A 27 3.56 -5.18 2.22
C ALA A 27 4.84 -4.65 1.57
N TYR A 28 5.78 -5.52 1.19
CA TYR A 28 6.98 -5.14 0.45
C TYR A 28 6.62 -4.59 -0.93
N ARG A 29 5.71 -5.24 -1.65
CA ARG A 29 5.22 -4.77 -2.97
C ARG A 29 4.44 -3.47 -2.87
N SER A 30 3.62 -3.30 -1.84
CA SER A 30 2.97 -2.02 -1.56
C SER A 30 4.00 -0.92 -1.26
N LEU A 31 5.07 -1.22 -0.53
CA LEU A 31 6.16 -0.27 -0.27
C LEU A 31 6.90 0.08 -1.57
N GLN A 32 7.21 -0.89 -2.42
CA GLN A 32 7.84 -0.64 -3.73
C GLN A 32 6.98 0.30 -4.59
N THR A 33 5.66 0.10 -4.61
CA THR A 33 4.70 1.01 -5.26
C THR A 33 4.80 2.43 -4.69
N ILE A 34 4.83 2.59 -3.37
CA ILE A 34 4.97 3.90 -2.72
C ILE A 34 6.31 4.56 -3.06
N VAL A 35 7.42 3.82 -2.98
CA VAL A 35 8.76 4.34 -3.32
C VAL A 35 8.82 4.75 -4.79
N SER A 36 8.18 4.00 -5.69
CA SER A 36 8.08 4.36 -7.11
C SER A 36 7.36 5.69 -7.29
N TRP A 37 6.32 5.99 -6.52
CA TRP A 37 5.65 7.29 -6.59
C TRP A 37 6.60 8.44 -6.25
N PHE A 38 7.39 8.29 -5.17
CA PHE A 38 8.38 9.30 -4.79
C PHE A 38 9.48 9.46 -5.84
N ARG A 39 9.90 8.35 -6.47
CA ARG A 39 10.90 8.37 -7.53
C ARG A 39 10.39 9.03 -8.80
N GLU A 40 9.25 8.59 -9.33
CA GLU A 40 8.65 9.11 -10.57
C GLU A 40 8.17 10.57 -10.42
N SER A 41 7.86 10.98 -9.19
CA SER A 41 7.55 12.38 -8.84
C SER A 41 8.80 13.22 -8.50
N ASN A 42 10.01 12.69 -8.71
CA ASN A 42 11.29 13.37 -8.50
C ASN A 42 11.60 13.83 -7.06
N TYR A 43 10.98 13.21 -6.04
CA TYR A 43 11.32 13.45 -4.64
C TYR A 43 12.59 12.69 -4.20
N THR A 44 13.00 11.66 -4.94
CA THR A 44 14.21 10.90 -4.66
C THR A 44 14.86 10.38 -5.95
N THR A 45 16.19 10.26 -5.93
CA THR A 45 16.96 9.57 -6.97
C THR A 45 17.25 8.12 -6.62
N LYS A 46 16.94 7.69 -5.38
CA LYS A 46 17.11 6.29 -4.96
C LYS A 46 16.24 5.37 -5.82
N PRO A 47 16.75 4.19 -6.22
CA PRO A 47 15.94 3.19 -6.92
C PRO A 47 14.85 2.64 -6.00
N VAL A 48 13.85 2.00 -6.60
CA VAL A 48 12.89 1.19 -5.83
C VAL A 48 13.64 0.03 -5.18
N PRO A 49 13.48 -0.22 -3.87
CA PRO A 49 14.32 -1.19 -3.17
C PRO A 49 13.97 -2.64 -3.48
N THR A 50 14.96 -3.50 -3.32
CA THR A 50 14.75 -4.95 -3.22
C THR A 50 14.25 -5.33 -1.82
N PHE A 51 13.77 -6.56 -1.67
CA PHE A 51 13.32 -7.07 -0.38
C PHE A 51 14.47 -7.12 0.63
N ASP A 52 15.66 -7.57 0.19
CA ASP A 52 16.85 -7.60 1.04
C ASP A 52 17.23 -6.20 1.54
N GLN A 53 17.10 -5.17 0.72
CA GLN A 53 17.35 -3.79 1.13
C GLN A 53 16.34 -3.31 2.17
N ILE A 54 15.06 -3.63 1.99
CA ILE A 54 14.02 -3.31 2.98
C ILE A 54 14.33 -4.02 4.31
N GLN A 55 14.66 -5.30 4.28
CA GLN A 55 15.01 -6.07 5.47
C GLN A 55 16.27 -5.53 6.15
N GLN A 56 17.28 -5.17 5.36
CA GLN A 56 18.52 -4.58 5.85
C GLN A 56 18.26 -3.27 6.59
N THR A 57 17.48 -2.35 6.01
CA THR A 57 17.11 -1.11 6.69
C THR A 57 16.43 -1.38 8.04
N LEU A 58 15.49 -2.34 8.10
CA LEU A 58 14.79 -2.67 9.34
C LEU A 58 15.70 -3.29 10.42
N VAL A 59 16.71 -4.04 10.01
CA VAL A 59 17.73 -4.58 10.92
C VAL A 59 18.69 -3.47 11.39
N ASP A 60 19.12 -2.60 10.47
CA ASP A 60 20.08 -1.53 10.76
C ASP A 60 19.54 -0.51 11.78
N ILE A 61 18.23 -0.24 11.74
CA ILE A 61 17.57 0.65 12.71
C ILE A 61 17.18 -0.05 14.02
N GLY A 62 17.46 -1.36 14.14
CA GLY A 62 17.18 -2.14 15.33
C GLY A 62 15.73 -2.56 15.53
N ASP A 63 14.86 -2.41 14.51
CA ASP A 63 13.47 -2.88 14.56
C ASP A 63 13.38 -4.42 14.47
N LYS A 64 14.23 -5.03 13.64
CA LYS A 64 14.30 -6.48 13.43
C LYS A 64 15.65 -7.07 13.83
N PRO A 65 15.69 -8.34 14.29
CA PRO A 65 16.95 -9.03 14.54
C PRO A 65 17.67 -9.37 13.24
N GLY A 66 18.99 -9.58 13.28
CA GLY A 66 19.77 -9.96 12.08
C GLY A 66 19.30 -11.25 11.39
N SER A 67 18.58 -12.14 12.09
CA SER A 67 17.94 -13.33 11.50
C SER A 67 16.79 -13.02 10.53
N PHE A 68 16.33 -11.76 10.48
CA PHE A 68 15.29 -11.31 9.58
C PHE A 68 15.77 -11.19 8.13
N LEU A 69 17.08 -10.98 7.92
CA LEU A 69 17.69 -10.88 6.59
C LEU A 69 17.54 -12.19 5.82
N GLY A 70 17.09 -12.09 4.57
CA GLY A 70 16.82 -13.23 3.70
C GLY A 70 15.61 -14.08 4.12
N SER A 71 14.85 -13.64 5.14
CA SER A 71 13.66 -14.36 5.59
C SER A 71 12.46 -14.10 4.68
N SER A 72 11.45 -14.97 4.77
CA SER A 72 10.13 -14.77 4.14
C SER A 72 9.11 -14.22 5.13
N GLN A 73 9.55 -13.43 6.11
CA GLN A 73 8.66 -12.84 7.11
C GLN A 73 7.95 -11.60 6.55
N TRP A 74 6.65 -11.55 6.79
CA TRP A 74 5.78 -10.37 6.58
C TRP A 74 6.24 -9.14 7.37
N ILE A 75 5.93 -7.97 6.82
CA ILE A 75 6.05 -6.65 7.47
C ILE A 75 4.67 -5.95 7.49
N GLY A 76 4.48 -4.97 8.36
CA GLY A 76 3.25 -4.21 8.50
C GLY A 76 3.40 -2.74 8.08
N SER A 77 2.38 -1.95 8.37
CA SER A 77 2.35 -0.52 8.03
C SER A 77 3.43 0.29 8.77
N MET A 78 3.82 -0.15 9.98
CA MET A 78 4.86 0.48 10.78
C MET A 78 6.23 0.34 10.12
N GLU A 79 6.60 -0.88 9.73
CA GLU A 79 7.87 -1.14 9.04
C GLU A 79 7.95 -0.44 7.68
N VAL A 80 6.83 -0.37 6.94
CA VAL A 80 6.73 0.44 5.72
C VAL A 80 7.05 1.91 6.02
N GLY A 81 6.47 2.45 7.09
CA GLY A 81 6.76 3.81 7.54
C GLY A 81 8.21 4.02 7.96
N PHE A 82 8.79 3.09 8.73
CA PHE A 82 10.20 3.15 9.14
C PHE A 82 11.14 3.15 7.94
N TYR A 83 10.89 2.32 6.94
CA TYR A 83 11.68 2.33 5.71
C TYR A 83 11.62 3.70 5.02
N LEU A 84 10.42 4.27 4.86
CA LEU A 84 10.24 5.57 4.19
C LEU A 84 10.95 6.72 4.92
N ASP A 85 10.86 6.72 6.25
CA ASP A 85 11.55 7.71 7.09
C ASP A 85 13.08 7.60 6.95
N GLN A 86 13.62 6.38 7.09
CA GLN A 86 15.06 6.16 7.13
C GLN A 86 15.73 6.31 5.76
N GLU A 87 15.10 5.77 4.71
CA GLU A 87 15.70 5.77 3.38
C GLU A 87 15.36 7.02 2.57
N LEU A 88 14.18 7.62 2.75
CA LEU A 88 13.75 8.77 1.96
C LEU A 88 13.64 10.06 2.75
N GLY A 89 13.79 10.04 4.08
CA GLY A 89 13.51 11.20 4.93
C GLY A 89 12.03 11.61 4.90
N VAL A 90 11.14 10.68 4.54
CA VAL A 90 9.72 10.93 4.34
C VAL A 90 8.97 10.72 5.65
N GLN A 91 8.36 11.79 6.16
CA GLN A 91 7.43 11.69 7.28
C GLN A 91 6.21 10.88 6.88
N TRP A 92 5.59 10.19 7.83
CA TRP A 92 4.39 9.39 7.60
C TRP A 92 3.46 9.45 8.80
N ARG A 93 2.16 9.20 8.57
CA ARG A 93 1.16 9.08 9.63
C ARG A 93 0.61 7.66 9.65
N ASN A 94 0.30 7.18 10.86
CA ASN A 94 -0.37 5.89 11.04
C ASN A 94 -1.83 6.12 11.42
N ILE A 95 -2.77 5.45 10.74
CA ILE A 95 -4.17 5.38 11.15
C ILE A 95 -4.51 3.94 11.51
N MET A 96 -4.95 3.72 12.74
CA MET A 96 -5.48 2.43 13.18
C MET A 96 -7.01 2.42 13.08
N VAL A 97 -7.54 1.27 12.67
CA VAL A 97 -8.96 1.03 12.49
C VAL A 97 -9.30 -0.35 13.05
N ASP A 98 -10.36 -0.44 13.85
CA ASP A 98 -10.69 -1.66 14.59
C ASP A 98 -11.23 -2.78 13.70
N THR A 99 -12.05 -2.44 12.70
CA THR A 99 -12.64 -3.42 11.79
C THR A 99 -12.71 -2.91 10.34
N GLY A 100 -12.89 -3.82 9.38
CA GLY A 100 -13.07 -3.47 7.96
C GLY A 100 -14.19 -2.46 7.69
N PRO A 101 -15.40 -2.63 8.26
CA PRO A 101 -16.47 -1.63 8.15
C PRO A 101 -16.08 -0.23 8.66
N ASP A 102 -15.25 -0.15 9.70
CA ASP A 102 -14.82 1.13 10.28
C ASP A 102 -13.83 1.89 9.38
N VAL A 103 -13.27 1.24 8.34
CA VAL A 103 -12.43 1.89 7.33
C VAL A 103 -13.24 2.97 6.59
N ALA A 104 -14.55 2.75 6.37
CA ALA A 104 -15.44 3.77 5.81
C ALA A 104 -15.49 5.03 6.68
N GLY A 105 -15.39 4.90 8.01
CA GLY A 105 -15.32 6.02 8.95
C GLY A 105 -14.07 6.89 8.77
N LYS A 106 -13.02 6.39 8.11
CA LYS A 106 -11.79 7.12 7.78
C LYS A 106 -11.81 7.75 6.39
N ALA A 107 -12.89 7.63 5.63
CA ALA A 107 -12.99 8.15 4.26
C ALA A 107 -12.66 9.64 4.14
N ARG A 108 -13.14 10.46 5.08
CA ARG A 108 -12.85 11.91 5.09
C ARG A 108 -11.38 12.22 5.36
N GLU A 109 -10.76 11.47 6.26
CA GLU A 109 -9.33 11.64 6.56
C GLU A 109 -8.46 11.21 5.37
N LEU A 110 -8.83 10.13 4.70
CA LEU A 110 -8.18 9.69 3.45
C LEU A 110 -8.42 10.68 2.31
N ALA A 111 -9.62 11.26 2.19
CA ALA A 111 -9.89 12.29 1.20
C ALA A 111 -8.99 13.52 1.40
N LEU A 112 -8.84 13.99 2.64
CA LEU A 112 -7.92 15.08 2.98
C LEU A 112 -6.46 14.70 2.70
N HIS A 113 -6.07 13.45 2.95
CA HIS A 113 -4.74 12.95 2.61
C HIS A 113 -4.48 13.02 1.10
N PHE A 114 -5.38 12.49 0.28
CA PHE A 114 -5.24 12.54 -1.18
C PHE A 114 -5.29 13.97 -1.72
N GLN A 115 -6.08 14.85 -1.11
CA GLN A 115 -6.16 16.27 -1.50
C GLN A 115 -4.86 17.04 -1.19
N ASN A 116 -4.25 16.81 -0.02
CA ASN A 116 -3.13 17.62 0.46
C ASN A 116 -1.76 16.99 0.17
N GLN A 117 -1.69 15.65 0.18
CA GLN A 117 -0.46 14.88 0.03
C GLN A 117 -0.42 14.11 -1.29
N GLY A 118 -1.55 13.54 -1.70
CA GLY A 118 -1.68 12.82 -2.98
C GLY A 118 -0.79 11.58 -3.11
N THR A 119 -0.25 11.04 -2.02
CA THR A 119 0.62 9.86 -2.02
C THR A 119 -0.21 8.57 -1.90
N PRO A 120 0.24 7.44 -2.48
CA PRO A 120 -0.38 6.13 -2.25
C PRO A 120 -0.31 5.73 -0.78
N VAL A 121 -1.33 5.03 -0.29
CA VAL A 121 -1.47 4.63 1.12
C VAL A 121 -1.39 3.12 1.23
N MET A 122 -0.47 2.58 2.05
CA MET A 122 -0.45 1.15 2.35
C MET A 122 -1.46 0.87 3.47
N MET A 123 -2.29 -0.15 3.31
CA MET A 123 -3.20 -0.65 4.34
C MET A 123 -2.88 -2.11 4.65
N GLY A 124 -2.40 -2.38 5.86
CA GLY A 124 -2.19 -3.73 6.38
C GLY A 124 -3.38 -4.18 7.24
N GLY A 125 -3.80 -5.43 7.10
CA GLY A 125 -4.83 -6.04 7.94
C GLY A 125 -4.66 -7.55 8.02
N GLY A 126 -4.42 -8.07 9.23
CA GLY A 126 -4.02 -9.47 9.40
C GLY A 126 -2.75 -9.75 8.59
N SER A 127 -2.72 -10.86 7.85
CA SER A 127 -1.57 -11.23 6.99
C SER A 127 -1.62 -10.64 5.58
N LEU A 128 -2.51 -9.67 5.31
CA LEU A 128 -2.70 -9.09 3.98
C LEU A 128 -2.37 -7.59 3.99
N ALA A 129 -1.79 -7.11 2.90
CA ALA A 129 -1.59 -5.69 2.65
C ALA A 129 -2.14 -5.29 1.28
N LEU A 130 -2.70 -4.09 1.20
CA LEU A 130 -3.25 -3.49 -0.01
C LEU A 130 -2.70 -2.07 -0.18
N THR A 131 -2.73 -1.54 -1.40
CA THR A 131 -2.42 -0.14 -1.64
C THR A 131 -3.69 0.61 -2.02
N ILE A 132 -4.05 1.63 -1.24
CA ILE A 132 -5.18 2.53 -1.53
C ILE A 132 -4.66 3.68 -2.38
N LEU A 133 -5.26 3.85 -3.56
CA LEU A 133 -4.95 4.91 -4.52
C LEU A 133 -5.98 6.04 -4.53
N GLY A 134 -7.08 5.87 -3.80
CA GLY A 134 -8.12 6.88 -3.75
C GLY A 134 -9.34 6.48 -2.96
N VAL A 135 -10.18 7.47 -2.70
CA VAL A 135 -11.47 7.31 -2.04
C VAL A 135 -12.54 8.01 -2.85
N ASN A 136 -13.67 7.34 -3.02
CA ASN A 136 -14.90 7.91 -3.52
C ASN A 136 -15.90 7.92 -2.38
N TRP A 137 -16.45 9.10 -2.10
CA TRP A 137 -17.47 9.29 -1.08
C TRP A 137 -18.68 9.98 -1.67
N ASN A 138 -19.84 9.36 -1.54
CA ASN A 138 -21.11 9.97 -1.88
C ASN A 138 -21.69 10.65 -0.63
N ALA A 139 -21.78 11.98 -0.66
CA ALA A 139 -22.29 12.76 0.47
C ALA A 139 -23.81 12.61 0.67
N GLU A 140 -24.56 12.23 -0.37
CA GLU A 140 -26.02 12.04 -0.32
C GLU A 140 -26.38 10.65 0.23
N THR A 141 -25.70 9.61 -0.24
CA THR A 141 -25.99 8.21 0.17
C THR A 141 -25.16 7.74 1.36
N GLY A 142 -24.03 8.41 1.64
CA GLY A 142 -23.05 7.96 2.63
C GLY A 142 -22.16 6.81 2.14
N GLU A 143 -22.33 6.34 0.91
CA GLU A 143 -21.53 5.25 0.35
C GLU A 143 -20.07 5.65 0.18
N VAL A 144 -19.18 4.72 0.53
CA VAL A 144 -17.72 4.89 0.43
C VAL A 144 -17.14 3.72 -0.34
N GLN A 145 -16.31 4.05 -1.32
CA GLN A 145 -15.50 3.09 -2.07
C GLN A 145 -14.03 3.51 -2.01
N PHE A 146 -13.15 2.51 -2.06
CA PHE A 146 -11.71 2.69 -2.07
C PHE A 146 -11.15 2.14 -3.37
N LEU A 147 -10.31 2.92 -4.05
CA LEU A 147 -9.59 2.44 -5.22
C LEU A 147 -8.38 1.65 -4.73
N ILE A 148 -8.41 0.33 -4.94
CA ILE A 148 -7.39 -0.59 -4.45
C ILE A 148 -6.50 -1.03 -5.61
N LEU A 149 -5.20 -0.99 -5.38
CA LEU A 149 -4.17 -1.67 -6.14
C LEU A 149 -3.65 -2.84 -5.30
N ASP A 150 -3.84 -4.05 -5.80
CA ASP A 150 -3.71 -5.28 -5.04
C ASP A 150 -2.35 -5.95 -5.28
N PRO A 151 -1.40 -5.93 -4.32
CA PRO A 151 -0.07 -6.50 -4.52
C PRO A 151 -0.09 -8.03 -4.69
N HIS A 152 -1.21 -8.71 -4.41
CA HIS A 152 -1.31 -10.17 -4.53
C HIS A 152 -1.50 -10.67 -5.96
N TYR A 153 -1.62 -9.76 -6.93
CA TYR A 153 -1.74 -10.13 -8.34
C TYR A 153 -0.54 -10.95 -8.80
N THR A 154 -0.81 -12.03 -9.53
CA THR A 154 0.19 -12.97 -10.08
C THR A 154 -0.01 -13.21 -11.57
N GLY A 155 -0.90 -12.43 -12.20
CA GLY A 155 -1.21 -12.56 -13.62
C GLY A 155 -0.21 -11.82 -14.51
N PRO A 156 -0.47 -11.76 -15.82
CA PRO A 156 0.41 -11.09 -16.78
C PRO A 156 0.40 -9.56 -16.62
N GLU A 157 1.46 -8.92 -17.10
CA GLU A 157 1.59 -7.46 -17.24
C GLU A 157 0.68 -6.91 -18.38
N ASP A 158 -0.62 -7.18 -18.29
CA ASP A 158 -1.65 -6.75 -19.24
C ASP A 158 -2.65 -5.83 -18.54
N LEU A 159 -2.68 -4.56 -18.94
CA LEU A 159 -3.49 -3.52 -18.30
C LEU A 159 -4.98 -3.89 -18.28
N LYS A 160 -5.48 -4.48 -19.37
CA LYS A 160 -6.88 -4.90 -19.47
C LYS A 160 -7.19 -6.01 -18.48
N HIS A 161 -6.29 -6.96 -18.30
CA HIS A 161 -6.43 -7.99 -17.27
C HIS A 161 -6.44 -7.37 -15.87
N ILE A 162 -5.51 -6.47 -15.59
CA ILE A 162 -5.36 -5.82 -14.29
C ILE A 162 -6.63 -5.03 -13.90
N GLN A 163 -7.26 -4.36 -14.86
CA GLN A 163 -8.39 -3.44 -14.62
C GLN A 163 -9.78 -4.05 -14.84
N ASP A 164 -9.92 -5.06 -15.71
CA ASP A 164 -11.24 -5.56 -16.11
C ASP A 164 -11.49 -7.01 -15.67
N LYS A 165 -10.45 -7.78 -15.32
CA LYS A 165 -10.59 -9.22 -15.06
C LYS A 165 -10.40 -9.56 -13.58
N PRO A 166 -11.44 -10.09 -12.91
CA PRO A 166 -11.30 -10.64 -11.58
C PRO A 166 -10.33 -11.82 -11.57
N SER A 167 -9.29 -11.71 -10.74
CA SER A 167 -8.25 -12.73 -10.56
C SER A 167 -8.38 -13.38 -9.19
N GLN A 168 -7.94 -14.63 -9.08
CA GLN A 168 -7.85 -15.31 -7.79
C GLN A 168 -6.59 -14.83 -7.06
N MET A 169 -6.79 -14.17 -5.92
CA MET A 169 -5.74 -13.69 -5.02
C MET A 169 -5.66 -14.57 -3.77
N GLU A 170 -4.92 -14.12 -2.75
CA GLU A 170 -4.79 -14.75 -1.43
C GLU A 170 -6.15 -14.86 -0.70
N GLY A 171 -6.89 -15.94 -0.96
CA GLY A 171 -8.15 -16.27 -0.28
C GLY A 171 -9.41 -15.58 -0.80
N TYR A 172 -9.31 -14.73 -1.84
CA TYR A 172 -10.47 -14.03 -2.42
C TYR A 172 -10.31 -13.79 -3.93
N LYS A 173 -11.42 -13.45 -4.58
CA LYS A 173 -11.46 -13.11 -6.01
C LYS A 173 -11.82 -11.64 -6.17
N ALA A 174 -10.94 -10.88 -6.80
CA ALA A 174 -11.12 -9.45 -7.04
C ALA A 174 -10.34 -8.99 -8.26
N THR A 175 -10.67 -7.81 -8.78
CA THR A 175 -9.86 -7.16 -9.81
C THR A 175 -8.60 -6.57 -9.17
N ALA A 176 -7.46 -6.66 -9.87
CA ALA A 176 -6.15 -6.28 -9.33
C ALA A 176 -6.04 -4.77 -9.08
N CYS A 177 -6.61 -3.95 -9.97
CA CYS A 177 -6.79 -2.52 -9.74
C CYS A 177 -8.26 -2.16 -9.93
N GLY A 178 -8.93 -1.68 -8.88
CA GLY A 178 -10.35 -1.32 -9.00
C GLY A 178 -10.99 -0.81 -7.71
N TRP A 179 -12.18 -0.23 -7.86
CA TRP A 179 -12.99 0.26 -6.75
C TRP A 179 -13.57 -0.91 -5.95
N ARG A 180 -13.37 -0.88 -4.63
CA ARG A 180 -13.92 -1.84 -3.68
C ARG A 180 -14.71 -1.11 -2.61
N SER A 181 -15.89 -1.63 -2.29
CA SER A 181 -16.72 -1.12 -1.19
C SER A 181 -16.13 -1.55 0.16
N ALA A 182 -16.36 -0.76 1.21
CA ALA A 182 -15.79 -1.01 2.53
C ALA A 182 -16.20 -2.37 3.15
N ASP A 183 -17.38 -2.88 2.79
CA ASP A 183 -17.91 -4.18 3.22
C ASP A 183 -17.14 -5.37 2.65
N THR A 184 -16.26 -5.16 1.66
CA THR A 184 -15.35 -6.19 1.15
C THR A 184 -14.17 -6.48 2.08
N PHE A 185 -13.90 -5.59 3.04
CA PHE A 185 -12.86 -5.79 4.05
C PHE A 185 -13.35 -6.70 5.18
N SER A 186 -12.42 -7.41 5.82
CA SER A 186 -12.73 -8.35 6.89
C SER A 186 -13.34 -7.64 8.10
N LYS A 187 -14.49 -8.14 8.57
CA LYS A 187 -15.21 -7.59 9.74
C LYS A 187 -14.52 -7.88 11.08
N HIS A 188 -13.51 -8.75 11.09
CA HIS A 188 -12.88 -9.26 12.32
C HIS A 188 -11.38 -8.96 12.36
N THR A 189 -10.92 -8.02 11.53
CA THR A 189 -9.50 -7.72 11.36
C THR A 189 -9.25 -6.25 11.63
N PHE A 190 -8.27 -5.98 12.48
CA PHE A 190 -7.72 -4.64 12.66
C PHE A 190 -6.93 -4.23 11.43
N TYR A 191 -7.08 -2.97 11.03
CA TYR A 191 -6.35 -2.38 9.91
C TYR A 191 -5.44 -1.27 10.41
N SER A 192 -4.26 -1.18 9.81
CA SER A 192 -3.30 -0.10 10.03
C SER A 192 -2.86 0.47 8.70
N LEU A 193 -3.02 1.79 8.54
CA LEU A 193 -2.76 2.50 7.30
C LEU A 193 -1.53 3.40 7.47
N CYS A 194 -0.53 3.19 6.61
CA CYS A 194 0.63 4.07 6.48
C CYS A 194 0.34 5.14 5.43
N LEU A 195 0.33 6.41 5.85
CA LEU A 195 0.05 7.58 5.03
C LEU A 195 1.35 8.40 4.84
N PRO A 196 2.12 8.19 3.77
CA PRO A 196 3.36 8.94 3.51
C PRO A 196 3.07 10.43 3.25
N GLN A 197 3.80 11.35 3.85
CA GLN A 197 3.62 12.79 3.63
C GLN A 197 4.52 13.25 2.48
N ARG A 198 3.97 14.09 1.60
CA ARG A 198 4.70 14.71 0.50
C ARG A 198 5.72 15.71 1.07
N PRO A 199 7.03 15.58 0.78
CA PRO A 199 8.02 16.54 1.23
C PRO A 199 7.72 17.94 0.70
N SER A 200 7.92 18.97 1.54
CA SER A 200 7.89 20.35 1.09
C SER A 200 9.12 20.62 0.22
N VAL A 201 8.91 20.79 -1.08
CA VAL A 201 9.93 21.28 -2.00
C VAL A 201 9.82 22.81 -1.99
N TYR A 202 10.82 23.49 -1.41
CA TYR A 202 10.95 24.94 -1.49
C TYR A 202 11.66 25.37 -2.77
#